data_AF-A0A559V563-F1
#
_entry.id   AF-A0A559V563-F1
#
_cell.length_a   1.000
_cell.length_b   1.000
_cell.length_c   1.000
_cell.angle_alpha   90.00
_cell.angle_beta   90.00
_cell.angle_gamma   90.00
#
_symmetry.space_group_name_H-M   'P 1'
#
loop_
_entity.id
_entity.type
_entity.pdbx_description
1 polymer ?
#
loop_
_entity_poly.entity_id
_entity_poly.type
_entity_poly.pdbx_seq_one_letter_code
_entity_poly.pdbx_strand_id
1 'polypeptide(L)'
;MDAYDEDSQALRGPDGSTGARRPPDPEQHGDPAPEASGDPDGSPAPDSPAPAPRTGVAALSPGYQVGAAVALAIVAVAACVHLGMVFLSLAPANTVTKQHGKAIEEWVYPEFEQNWKLFAPNPLQQNIAVQVRAEVRMKDGSLRTTGWTDLSAQDGAAIDGSLVPSHTEQNELRRGWDFFVATHGTDNRPVGMRGALSEQYVRRIVVMRMYRTDPISREGVIQRVQVRSSTTNVQPPKWSREKISDKPFYRLLPWWTVTPDEAAGGVR
;
A
#
# COMPACT_ATOMS: atom_id res chain seq x y z
N MET A 1 -4.48 25.24 -33.97
CA MET A 1 -4.92 24.79 -35.30
C MET A 1 -5.25 23.32 -35.14
N ASP A 2 -6.36 23.02 -34.45
CA ASP A 2 -7.75 22.90 -34.93
C ASP A 2 -8.02 21.41 -35.20
N ALA A 3 -9.12 20.76 -34.85
CA ALA A 3 -10.27 21.04 -33.99
C ALA A 3 -11.00 19.69 -33.76
N TYR A 4 -11.94 19.73 -32.82
CA TYR A 4 -12.99 18.79 -32.42
C TYR A 4 -13.73 17.96 -33.49
N ASP A 5 -14.24 16.79 -33.05
CA ASP A 5 -15.57 16.16 -33.31
C ASP A 5 -15.64 14.95 -32.33
N GLU A 6 -16.42 14.85 -31.26
CA GLU A 6 -17.88 14.85 -30.99
C GLU A 6 -18.72 13.74 -31.66
N ASP A 7 -19.19 12.78 -30.84
CA ASP A 7 -20.57 12.22 -30.78
C ASP A 7 -20.62 11.20 -29.61
N SER A 8 -21.34 11.37 -28.49
CA SER A 8 -22.77 11.64 -28.20
C SER A 8 -23.68 10.41 -28.39
N GLN A 9 -24.10 9.77 -27.28
CA GLN A 9 -25.51 9.40 -27.03
C GLN A 9 -25.77 9.16 -25.53
N ALA A 10 -26.48 10.10 -24.91
CA ALA A 10 -27.23 9.94 -23.68
C ALA A 10 -28.72 9.81 -24.02
N LEU A 11 -29.45 8.91 -23.36
CA LEU A 11 -30.91 8.86 -23.44
C LEU A 11 -31.54 9.60 -22.25
N ARG A 12 -32.47 10.49 -22.61
CA ARG A 12 -33.27 11.39 -21.79
C ARG A 12 -34.32 10.66 -20.93
N GLY A 13 -34.66 11.27 -19.79
CA GLY A 13 -35.98 11.12 -19.17
C GLY A 13 -37.00 12.15 -19.69
N PRO A 14 -38.26 12.10 -19.25
CA PRO A 14 -39.19 13.23 -19.25
C PRO A 14 -39.49 13.69 -17.81
N ASP A 15 -39.37 14.99 -17.49
CA ASP A 15 -40.39 16.06 -17.59
C ASP A 15 -41.64 15.76 -16.73
N GLY A 16 -42.16 16.60 -15.83
CA GLY A 16 -41.91 18.00 -15.50
C GLY A 16 -43.26 18.70 -15.21
N SER A 17 -43.29 19.59 -14.20
CA SER A 17 -44.30 20.66 -13.97
C SER A 17 -45.68 20.21 -13.40
N THR A 18 -46.39 20.87 -12.47
CA THR A 18 -46.61 22.28 -12.08
C THR A 18 -47.29 22.26 -10.69
N GLY A 19 -47.17 23.26 -9.81
CA GLY A 19 -48.10 24.41 -9.77
C GLY A 19 -49.01 24.40 -8.52
N ALA A 20 -49.03 25.50 -7.78
CA ALA A 20 -49.67 25.69 -6.47
C ALA A 20 -51.22 25.76 -6.47
N ARG A 21 -51.87 25.29 -5.38
CA ARG A 21 -52.99 25.96 -4.67
C ARG A 21 -53.56 25.16 -3.48
N ARG A 22 -53.83 25.85 -2.38
CA ARG A 22 -54.85 25.58 -1.32
C ARG A 22 -55.98 26.64 -1.53
N PRO A 23 -57.17 26.66 -0.87
CA PRO A 23 -58.09 25.70 -0.19
C PRO A 23 -59.41 25.50 -1.03
N PRO A 24 -60.59 24.94 -0.59
CA PRO A 24 -61.20 24.97 0.77
C PRO A 24 -61.97 23.72 1.27
N ASP A 25 -62.26 23.70 2.58
CA ASP A 25 -63.37 22.97 3.23
C ASP A 25 -64.72 23.65 2.87
N PRO A 26 -65.84 22.90 2.78
CA PRO A 26 -66.78 22.79 3.92
C PRO A 26 -67.46 21.39 3.96
N GLU A 27 -68.16 20.88 4.98
CA GLU A 27 -69.39 21.33 5.67
C GLU A 27 -69.54 20.41 6.92
N GLN A 28 -69.71 20.96 8.13
CA GLN A 28 -71.00 21.25 8.78
C GLN A 28 -71.95 20.05 8.97
N HIS A 29 -72.02 19.57 10.22
CA HIS A 29 -73.29 19.18 10.83
C HIS A 29 -73.40 19.88 12.20
N GLY A 30 -74.32 20.84 12.30
CA GLY A 30 -74.90 21.31 13.59
C GLY A 30 -75.78 20.21 14.19
N ASP A 31 -76.36 20.28 15.38
CA ASP A 31 -76.57 21.25 16.47
C ASP A 31 -77.18 20.37 17.61
N PRO A 32 -77.60 20.85 18.80
CA PRO A 32 -77.18 22.00 19.60
C PRO A 32 -76.86 21.61 21.08
N ALA A 33 -76.47 22.62 21.87
CA ALA A 33 -76.35 22.57 23.33
C ALA A 33 -77.70 22.33 24.05
N PRO A 34 -77.67 22.14 25.39
CA PRO A 34 -78.23 23.23 26.20
C PRO A 34 -77.39 23.61 27.42
N GLU A 35 -77.36 24.94 27.60
CA GLU A 35 -77.59 25.70 28.84
C GLU A 35 -76.65 25.59 30.05
N ALA A 36 -76.23 26.80 30.44
CA ALA A 36 -75.39 27.15 31.56
C ALA A 36 -76.20 27.34 32.86
N SER A 37 -75.54 27.13 34.00
CA SER A 37 -75.97 27.68 35.29
C SER A 37 -74.84 27.74 36.32
N GLY A 38 -74.50 28.97 36.74
CA GLY A 38 -73.83 29.44 37.99
C GLY A 38 -72.44 28.89 38.35
N ASP A 39 -71.49 29.60 38.97
CA ASP A 39 -71.43 30.93 39.60
C ASP A 39 -69.93 31.35 39.69
N PRO A 40 -69.60 32.64 39.86
CA PRO A 40 -68.23 33.15 39.81
C PRO A 40 -67.70 33.43 41.22
N ASP A 41 -66.71 32.67 41.71
CA ASP A 41 -65.74 33.22 42.68
C ASP A 41 -64.49 32.35 42.77
N GLY A 42 -63.32 32.97 42.69
CA GLY A 42 -62.03 32.28 42.76
C GLY A 42 -60.91 33.07 42.08
N SER A 43 -60.29 33.99 42.84
CA SER A 43 -59.07 34.70 42.46
C SER A 43 -57.95 33.72 42.02
N PRO A 44 -57.14 34.06 41.00
CA PRO A 44 -56.09 33.16 40.53
C PRO A 44 -54.93 33.11 41.53
N ALA A 45 -54.55 31.89 41.91
CA ALA A 45 -53.31 31.61 42.62
C ALA A 45 -52.10 31.92 41.73
N PRO A 46 -50.91 32.27 42.28
CA PRO A 46 -49.75 32.60 41.48
C PRO A 46 -49.30 31.39 40.67
N ASP A 47 -49.19 31.59 39.35
CA ASP A 47 -48.66 30.61 38.41
C ASP A 47 -47.29 30.10 38.87
N SER A 48 -47.24 28.82 39.25
CA SER A 48 -45.97 28.12 39.40
C SER A 48 -45.29 28.11 38.02
N PRO A 49 -43.99 28.46 37.91
CA PRO A 49 -43.32 28.42 36.62
C PRO A 49 -43.40 27.00 36.06
N ALA A 50 -43.99 26.86 34.87
CA ALA A 50 -44.09 25.59 34.18
C ALA A 50 -42.69 24.95 34.07
N PRO A 51 -42.53 23.66 34.40
CA PRO A 51 -41.22 23.01 34.32
C PRO A 51 -40.70 23.10 32.88
N ALA A 52 -39.51 23.68 32.71
CA ALA A 52 -38.86 23.80 31.41
C ALA A 52 -38.83 22.42 30.74
N PRO A 53 -39.17 22.32 29.43
CA PRO A 53 -39.19 21.04 28.74
C PRO A 53 -37.80 20.41 28.84
N ARG A 54 -37.73 19.23 29.46
CA ARG A 54 -36.48 18.46 29.52
C ARG A 54 -36.12 18.09 28.09
N THR A 55 -34.99 18.59 27.59
CA THR A 55 -34.50 18.30 26.23
C THR A 55 -33.31 17.33 26.27
N GLY A 56 -33.16 16.49 25.25
CA GLY A 56 -32.05 15.54 25.13
C GLY A 56 -32.24 14.26 25.97
N VAL A 57 -31.15 13.65 26.44
CA VAL A 57 -31.23 12.40 27.23
C VAL A 57 -32.08 12.53 28.50
N ALA A 58 -32.19 13.72 29.09
CA ALA A 58 -33.04 14.00 30.24
C ALA A 58 -34.56 13.95 29.95
N ALA A 59 -34.95 13.88 28.68
CA ALA A 59 -36.33 13.71 28.21
C ALA A 59 -36.76 12.24 28.13
N LEU A 60 -35.79 11.31 28.16
CA LEU A 60 -36.04 9.88 28.02
C LEU A 60 -36.62 9.28 29.32
N SER A 61 -37.29 8.14 29.23
CA SER A 61 -37.76 7.43 30.43
C SER A 61 -36.55 6.99 31.29
N PRO A 62 -36.70 6.82 32.62
CA PRO A 62 -35.59 6.52 33.52
C PRO A 62 -34.73 5.32 33.09
N GLY A 63 -35.34 4.29 32.49
CA GLY A 63 -34.61 3.13 31.95
C GLY A 63 -33.72 3.47 30.75
N TYR A 64 -34.21 4.29 29.81
CA TYR A 64 -33.42 4.75 28.66
C TYR A 64 -32.35 5.78 29.06
N GLN A 65 -32.57 6.56 30.13
CA GLN A 65 -31.55 7.44 30.70
C GLN A 65 -30.38 6.66 31.27
N VAL A 66 -30.66 5.60 32.04
CA VAL A 66 -29.64 4.69 32.56
C VAL A 66 -28.90 4.01 31.41
N GLY A 67 -29.62 3.53 30.39
CA GLY A 67 -29.00 2.96 29.19
C GLY A 67 -28.08 3.93 28.46
N ALA A 68 -28.51 5.19 28.27
CA ALA A 68 -27.70 6.22 27.65
C ALA A 68 -26.46 6.59 28.49
N ALA A 69 -26.60 6.67 29.81
CA ALA A 69 -25.48 6.93 30.72
C ALA A 69 -24.45 5.79 30.70
N VAL A 70 -24.89 4.54 30.68
CA VAL A 70 -24.01 3.37 30.56
C VAL A 70 -23.30 3.36 29.21
N ALA A 71 -24.01 3.62 28.11
CA ALA A 71 -23.41 3.72 26.78
C ALA A 71 -22.34 4.82 26.72
N LEU A 72 -22.64 6.00 27.28
CA LEU A 72 -21.69 7.11 27.35
C LEU A 72 -20.45 6.75 28.19
N ALA A 73 -20.65 6.06 29.33
CA ALA A 73 -19.54 5.60 30.16
C ALA A 73 -18.63 4.60 29.40
N ILE A 74 -19.21 3.67 28.65
CA ILE A 74 -18.46 2.72 27.82
C ILE A 74 -17.64 3.46 26.76
N VAL A 75 -18.26 4.42 26.06
CA VAL A 75 -17.57 5.23 25.04
C VAL A 75 -16.42 6.03 25.65
N ALA A 76 -16.63 6.66 26.81
CA ALA A 76 -15.60 7.41 27.50
C ALA A 76 -14.41 6.53 27.91
N VAL A 77 -14.68 5.33 28.44
CA VAL A 77 -13.62 4.36 28.79
C VAL A 77 -12.86 3.92 27.54
N ALA A 78 -13.55 3.59 26.45
CA ALA A 78 -12.91 3.20 25.20
C ALA A 78 -12.02 4.32 24.63
N ALA A 79 -12.49 5.57 24.69
CA ALA A 79 -11.69 6.73 24.29
C ALA A 79 -10.42 6.86 25.16
N CYS A 80 -10.54 6.80 26.48
CA CYS A 80 -9.38 6.85 27.38
C CYS A 80 -8.37 5.74 27.11
N VAL A 81 -8.83 4.51 26.88
CA VAL A 81 -7.97 3.38 26.49
C VAL A 81 -7.27 3.69 25.17
N HIS A 82 -8.00 4.14 24.15
CA HIS A 82 -7.42 4.45 22.84
C HIS A 82 -6.35 5.55 22.94
N LEU A 83 -6.63 6.66 23.63
CA LEU A 83 -5.64 7.72 23.85
C LEU A 83 -4.41 7.21 24.61
N GLY A 84 -4.59 6.37 25.63
CA GLY A 84 -3.49 5.75 26.36
C GLY A 84 -2.61 4.86 25.48
N MET A 85 -3.22 4.03 24.62
CA MET A 85 -2.50 3.15 23.70
C MET A 85 -1.71 3.95 22.66
N VAL A 86 -2.30 5.00 22.08
CA VAL A 86 -1.61 5.90 21.14
C VAL A 86 -0.49 6.66 21.84
N PHE A 87 -0.71 7.15 23.06
CA PHE A 87 0.36 7.79 23.82
C PHE A 87 1.54 6.84 24.06
N LEU A 88 1.26 5.61 24.49
CA LEU A 88 2.30 4.60 24.74
C LEU A 88 3.05 4.19 23.47
N SER A 89 2.41 4.20 22.30
CA SER A 89 3.09 3.89 21.02
C SER A 89 4.05 5.00 20.57
N LEU A 90 3.82 6.25 21.02
CA LEU A 90 4.66 7.41 20.70
C LEU A 90 5.66 7.75 21.80
N ALA A 91 5.40 7.33 23.04
CA ALA A 91 6.22 7.64 24.19
C ALA A 91 7.62 6.97 24.10
N PRO A 92 8.67 7.59 24.67
CA PRO A 92 9.97 6.94 24.81
C PRO A 92 9.87 5.59 25.53
N ALA A 93 10.80 4.69 25.23
CA ALA A 93 10.81 3.32 25.76
C ALA A 93 10.73 3.32 27.30
N ASN A 94 9.70 2.67 27.83
CA ASN A 94 9.41 2.56 29.26
C ASN A 94 9.12 1.09 29.62
N THR A 95 8.95 0.80 30.90
CA THR A 95 8.74 -0.57 31.39
C THR A 95 7.45 -1.19 30.83
N VAL A 96 6.38 -0.40 30.69
CA VAL A 96 5.08 -0.84 30.16
C VAL A 96 5.19 -1.16 28.67
N THR A 97 5.79 -0.28 27.86
CA THR A 97 5.97 -0.53 26.42
C THR A 97 6.91 -1.70 26.13
N LYS A 98 7.89 -1.95 27.00
CA LYS A 98 8.76 -3.14 26.89
C LYS A 98 8.04 -4.46 27.21
N GLN A 99 7.14 -4.46 28.19
CA GLN A 99 6.42 -5.68 28.62
C GLN A 99 5.17 -5.96 27.80
N HIS A 100 4.46 -4.91 27.36
CA HIS A 100 3.16 -5.00 26.69
C HIS A 100 3.15 -4.43 25.26
N GLY A 101 4.32 -4.20 24.66
CA GLY A 101 4.46 -3.62 23.33
C GLY A 101 3.55 -4.26 22.29
N LYS A 102 3.50 -5.60 22.24
CA LYS A 102 2.66 -6.32 21.27
C LYS A 102 1.17 -5.95 21.33
N ALA A 103 0.60 -5.79 22.53
CA ALA A 103 -0.80 -5.40 22.68
C ALA A 103 -1.06 -3.95 22.26
N ILE A 104 -0.09 -3.07 22.50
CA ILE A 104 -0.12 -1.66 22.06
C ILE A 104 -0.08 -1.59 20.54
N GLU A 105 0.81 -2.36 19.94
CA GLU A 105 1.01 -2.45 18.49
C GLU A 105 -0.24 -3.04 17.78
N GLU A 106 -0.81 -4.14 18.30
CA GLU A 106 -2.02 -4.76 17.76
C GLU A 106 -3.25 -3.83 17.81
N TRP A 107 -3.32 -2.92 18.79
CA TRP A 107 -4.39 -1.93 18.89
C TRP A 107 -4.20 -0.72 17.95
N VAL A 108 -2.97 -0.24 17.79
CA VAL A 108 -2.67 1.02 17.08
C VAL A 108 -2.40 0.81 15.59
N TYR A 109 -1.61 -0.19 15.22
CA TYR A 109 -1.14 -0.36 13.84
C TYR A 109 -2.17 -0.82 12.79
N PRO A 110 -3.35 -1.38 13.11
CA PRO A 110 -4.38 -1.61 12.10
C PRO A 110 -4.88 -0.33 11.43
N GLU A 111 -4.98 0.77 12.20
CA GLU A 111 -5.51 2.06 11.72
C GLU A 111 -4.41 3.11 11.48
N PHE A 112 -3.27 3.00 12.19
CA PHE A 112 -2.17 3.96 12.13
C PHE A 112 -0.84 3.29 11.78
N GLU A 113 -0.68 2.81 10.55
CA GLU A 113 0.61 2.31 10.08
C GLU A 113 1.65 3.45 10.06
N GLN A 114 2.64 3.40 10.94
CA GLN A 114 3.72 4.39 10.98
C GLN A 114 4.75 4.12 9.88
N ASN A 115 4.47 4.59 8.65
CA ASN A 115 5.40 4.44 7.53
C ASN A 115 6.17 5.74 7.27
N TRP A 116 7.34 5.91 7.92
CA TRP A 116 8.19 7.11 7.79
C TRP A 116 9.07 7.08 6.52
N LYS A 117 8.60 6.45 5.45
CA LYS A 117 9.29 6.35 4.15
C LYS A 117 9.60 7.71 3.51
N LEU A 118 8.93 8.79 3.93
CA LEU A 118 9.10 10.12 3.34
C LEU A 118 10.33 10.88 3.85
N PHE A 119 10.79 10.62 5.09
CA PHE A 119 11.86 11.40 5.74
C PHE A 119 13.10 10.58 6.11
N ALA A 120 12.95 9.27 6.27
CA ALA A 120 14.07 8.37 6.52
C ALA A 120 13.71 6.99 5.97
N PRO A 121 13.76 6.78 4.63
CA PRO A 121 13.68 5.43 4.11
C PRO A 121 14.74 4.59 4.81
N ASN A 122 14.34 3.43 5.35
CA ASN A 122 15.31 2.52 5.95
C ASN A 122 16.40 2.27 4.91
N PRO A 123 17.67 2.64 5.19
CA PRO A 123 18.73 2.43 4.22
C PRO A 123 18.78 0.94 3.90
N LEU A 124 19.05 0.60 2.65
CA LEU A 124 19.28 -0.78 2.26
C LEU A 124 20.46 -1.32 3.09
N GLN A 125 20.16 -2.12 4.11
CA GLN A 125 21.17 -2.78 4.95
C GLN A 125 21.66 -4.08 4.32
N GLN A 126 21.46 -4.23 3.00
CA GLN A 126 21.75 -5.45 2.26
C GLN A 126 22.47 -5.10 0.95
N ASN A 127 23.53 -5.85 0.67
CA ASN A 127 24.18 -5.89 -0.64
C ASN A 127 23.51 -6.99 -1.47
N ILE A 128 22.98 -6.64 -2.64
CA ILE A 128 22.33 -7.57 -3.56
C ILE A 128 23.19 -7.68 -4.81
N ALA A 129 23.83 -8.83 -4.99
CA ALA A 129 24.60 -9.12 -6.21
C ALA A 129 23.74 -9.93 -7.19
N VAL A 130 23.58 -9.43 -8.41
CA VAL A 130 22.88 -10.13 -9.50
C VAL A 130 23.90 -10.92 -10.32
N GLN A 131 23.72 -12.23 -10.34
CA GLN A 131 24.63 -13.17 -10.98
C GLN A 131 23.89 -13.95 -12.06
N VAL A 132 24.59 -14.27 -13.15
CA VAL A 132 24.02 -14.98 -14.29
C VAL A 132 24.92 -16.14 -14.71
N ARG A 133 24.32 -17.21 -15.21
CA ARG A 133 24.99 -18.23 -16.03
C ARG A 133 24.15 -18.53 -17.27
N ALA A 134 24.79 -19.07 -18.29
CA ALA A 134 24.15 -19.39 -19.56
C ALA A 134 24.40 -20.85 -19.95
N GLU A 135 23.51 -21.39 -20.77
CA GLU A 135 23.81 -22.56 -21.61
C GLU A 135 23.95 -22.12 -23.05
N VAL A 136 25.11 -22.42 -23.60
CA VAL A 136 25.60 -21.91 -24.89
C VAL A 136 25.73 -23.08 -25.85
N ARG A 137 25.15 -22.92 -27.04
CA ARG A 137 25.37 -23.82 -28.17
C ARG A 137 26.65 -23.41 -28.89
N MET A 138 27.65 -24.28 -28.86
CA MET A 138 28.93 -24.06 -29.54
C MET A 138 28.82 -24.39 -31.03
N LYS A 139 29.81 -23.95 -31.82
CA LYS A 139 29.87 -24.16 -33.27
C LYS A 139 29.95 -25.63 -33.69
N ASP A 140 30.52 -26.48 -32.83
CA ASP A 140 30.58 -27.93 -33.00
C ASP A 140 29.24 -28.64 -32.65
N GLY A 141 28.21 -27.88 -32.29
CA GLY A 141 26.89 -28.38 -31.89
C GLY A 141 26.78 -28.79 -30.42
N SER A 142 27.88 -28.79 -29.66
CA SER A 142 27.87 -29.13 -28.23
C SER A 142 27.18 -28.04 -27.40
N LEU A 143 26.62 -28.44 -26.25
CA LEU A 143 26.07 -27.52 -25.24
C LEU A 143 27.06 -27.39 -24.10
N ARG A 144 27.40 -26.14 -23.74
CA ARG A 144 28.27 -25.82 -22.61
C ARG A 144 27.53 -24.90 -21.64
N THR A 145 27.59 -25.21 -20.36
CA THR A 145 27.10 -24.32 -19.29
C THR A 145 28.25 -23.45 -18.81
N THR A 146 28.04 -22.14 -18.72
CA THR A 146 29.02 -21.20 -18.16
C THR A 146 29.09 -21.32 -16.63
N GLY A 147 30.13 -20.74 -16.05
CA GLY A 147 30.14 -20.42 -14.63
C GLY A 147 29.14 -19.31 -14.29
N TRP A 148 28.98 -19.04 -12.98
CA TRP A 148 28.27 -17.85 -12.51
C TRP A 148 29.15 -16.62 -12.70
N THR A 149 28.65 -15.65 -13.47
CA THR A 149 29.24 -14.34 -13.65
C THR A 149 28.49 -13.34 -12.77
N ASP A 150 29.22 -12.57 -11.97
CA ASP A 150 28.64 -11.52 -11.12
C ASP A 150 28.57 -10.19 -11.88
N LEU A 151 27.38 -9.82 -12.34
CA LEU A 151 27.18 -8.61 -13.13
C LEU A 151 27.20 -7.36 -12.24
N SER A 152 26.77 -7.48 -10.98
CA SER A 152 26.84 -6.38 -10.02
C SER A 152 28.28 -6.06 -9.64
N ALA A 153 29.16 -7.06 -9.54
CA ALA A 153 30.58 -6.84 -9.32
C ALA A 153 31.25 -6.14 -10.51
N GLN A 154 30.81 -6.42 -11.76
CA GLN A 154 31.28 -5.70 -12.94
C GLN A 154 30.88 -4.22 -12.91
N ASP A 155 29.62 -3.92 -12.55
CA ASP A 155 29.15 -2.54 -12.38
C ASP A 155 29.94 -1.84 -11.27
N GLY A 156 30.15 -2.51 -10.13
CA GLY A 156 30.94 -1.99 -9.03
C GLY A 156 32.38 -1.64 -9.44
N ALA A 157 33.03 -2.52 -10.20
CA ALA A 157 34.39 -2.28 -10.70
C ALA A 157 34.48 -1.12 -11.72
N ALA A 158 33.43 -0.90 -12.52
CA ALA A 158 33.37 0.23 -13.45
C ALA A 158 33.13 1.57 -12.73
N ILE A 159 32.44 1.54 -11.60
CA ILE A 159 32.14 2.72 -10.77
C ILE A 159 33.30 3.05 -9.83
N ASP A 160 34.02 2.05 -9.33
CA ASP A 160 35.08 2.22 -8.34
C ASP A 160 36.17 3.19 -8.85
N GLY A 161 36.45 4.23 -8.06
CA GLY A 161 37.41 5.29 -8.40
C GLY A 161 36.97 6.22 -9.55
N SER A 162 35.78 6.07 -10.12
CA SER A 162 35.28 6.96 -11.17
C SER A 162 34.81 8.30 -10.58
N LEU A 163 35.33 9.43 -11.10
CA LEU A 163 34.93 10.77 -10.67
C LEU A 163 33.55 11.16 -11.20
N VAL A 164 33.16 10.62 -12.36
CA VAL A 164 31.91 10.91 -13.06
C VAL A 164 31.31 9.61 -13.63
N PRO A 165 30.89 8.67 -12.76
CA PRO A 165 30.40 7.37 -13.20
C PRO A 165 29.13 7.50 -14.04
N SER A 166 28.98 6.66 -15.07
CA SER A 166 27.80 6.69 -15.93
C SER A 166 26.54 6.29 -15.16
N HIS A 167 25.43 6.98 -15.39
CA HIS A 167 24.15 6.57 -14.82
C HIS A 167 23.72 5.18 -15.28
N THR A 168 24.10 4.77 -16.49
CA THR A 168 23.80 3.43 -17.01
C THR A 168 24.53 2.36 -16.20
N GLU A 169 25.83 2.54 -15.95
CA GLU A 169 26.63 1.60 -15.14
C GLU A 169 26.10 1.50 -13.70
N GLN A 170 25.70 2.64 -13.12
CA GLN A 170 25.16 2.68 -11.77
C GLN A 170 23.76 2.06 -11.61
N ASN A 171 22.91 2.19 -12.64
CA ASN A 171 21.46 2.02 -12.45
C ASN A 171 20.79 1.01 -13.36
N GLU A 172 21.34 0.64 -14.52
CA GLU A 172 20.65 -0.25 -15.47
C GLU A 172 20.27 -1.58 -14.82
N LEU A 173 21.26 -2.34 -14.35
CA LEU A 173 21.04 -3.64 -13.75
C LEU A 173 20.27 -3.53 -12.44
N ARG A 174 20.64 -2.56 -11.58
CA ARG A 174 20.02 -2.34 -10.27
C ARG A 174 18.52 -2.04 -10.40
N ARG A 175 18.16 -1.08 -11.25
CA ARG A 175 16.74 -0.69 -11.45
C ARG A 175 15.97 -1.76 -12.19
N GLY A 176 16.59 -2.49 -13.12
CA GLY A 176 16.00 -3.66 -13.75
C GLY A 176 15.67 -4.76 -12.73
N TRP A 177 16.59 -5.03 -11.81
CA TRP A 177 16.38 -6.01 -10.73
C TRP A 177 15.32 -5.55 -9.72
N ASP A 178 15.35 -4.28 -9.29
CA ASP A 178 14.33 -3.71 -8.41
C ASP A 178 12.93 -3.84 -9.04
N PHE A 179 12.81 -3.55 -10.34
CA PHE A 179 11.57 -3.70 -11.07
C PHE A 179 11.12 -5.17 -11.15
N PHE A 180 12.05 -6.09 -11.42
CA PHE A 180 11.76 -7.53 -11.43
C PHE A 180 11.22 -8.00 -10.07
N VAL A 181 11.91 -7.67 -8.97
CA VAL A 181 11.51 -8.07 -7.62
C VAL A 181 10.14 -7.50 -7.24
N ALA A 182 9.84 -6.25 -7.61
CA ALA A 182 8.56 -5.61 -7.33
C ALA A 182 7.37 -6.21 -8.09
N THR A 183 7.61 -6.99 -9.15
CA THR A 183 6.56 -7.55 -10.02
C THR A 183 6.57 -9.07 -10.10
N HIS A 184 7.32 -9.76 -9.24
CA HIS A 184 7.37 -11.22 -9.18
C HIS A 184 7.05 -11.74 -7.79
N GLY A 185 6.24 -12.80 -7.73
CA GLY A 185 5.96 -13.52 -6.50
C GLY A 185 7.21 -14.18 -5.91
N THR A 186 7.10 -14.68 -4.67
CA THR A 186 8.17 -15.46 -4.02
C THR A 186 8.49 -16.77 -4.74
N ASP A 187 7.55 -17.26 -5.55
CA ASP A 187 7.68 -18.40 -6.46
C ASP A 187 8.36 -18.04 -7.80
N ASN A 188 8.83 -16.80 -7.95
CA ASN A 188 9.43 -16.25 -9.16
C ASN A 188 8.48 -16.20 -10.37
N ARG A 189 7.15 -16.19 -10.16
CA ARG A 189 6.20 -16.00 -11.27
C ARG A 189 5.89 -14.52 -11.48
N PRO A 190 5.73 -14.07 -12.75
CA PRO A 190 5.39 -12.70 -13.05
C PRO A 190 3.96 -12.37 -12.62
N VAL A 191 3.77 -11.18 -12.06
CA VAL A 191 2.45 -10.65 -11.69
C VAL A 191 2.00 -9.67 -12.79
N GLY A 192 1.02 -10.12 -13.59
CA GLY A 192 0.44 -9.34 -14.67
C GLY A 192 1.43 -8.96 -15.78
N MET A 193 1.03 -8.01 -16.62
CA MET A 193 1.83 -7.56 -17.78
C MET A 193 3.18 -6.96 -17.36
N ARG A 194 3.22 -6.21 -16.25
CA ARG A 194 4.45 -5.58 -15.77
C ARG A 194 5.51 -6.62 -15.37
N GLY A 195 5.09 -7.75 -14.79
CA GLY A 195 5.98 -8.87 -14.48
C GLY A 195 6.61 -9.48 -15.72
N ALA A 196 5.80 -9.76 -16.75
CA ALA A 196 6.31 -10.30 -18.01
C ALA A 196 7.33 -9.35 -18.68
N LEU A 197 7.06 -8.03 -18.67
CA LEU A 197 7.97 -7.03 -19.22
C LEU A 197 9.26 -6.89 -18.41
N SER A 198 9.21 -6.95 -17.07
CA SER A 198 10.41 -6.86 -16.24
C SER A 198 11.31 -8.08 -16.40
N GLU A 199 10.75 -9.28 -16.54
CA GLU A 199 11.50 -10.50 -16.86
C GLU A 199 12.23 -10.37 -18.21
N GLN A 200 11.51 -9.94 -19.26
CA GLN A 200 12.12 -9.72 -20.58
C GLN A 200 13.24 -8.68 -20.51
N TYR A 201 13.04 -7.59 -19.78
CA TYR A 201 14.04 -6.53 -19.61
C TYR A 201 15.31 -7.05 -18.94
N VAL A 202 15.19 -7.76 -17.80
CA VAL A 202 16.35 -8.35 -17.11
C VAL A 202 17.04 -9.40 -17.99
N ARG A 203 16.27 -10.30 -18.63
CA ARG A 203 16.81 -11.32 -19.54
C ARG A 203 17.66 -10.69 -20.65
N ARG A 204 17.18 -9.60 -21.24
CA ARG A 204 17.88 -8.85 -22.28
C ARG A 204 19.18 -8.22 -21.79
N ILE A 205 19.16 -7.56 -20.62
CA ILE A 205 20.38 -6.99 -20.02
C ILE A 205 21.43 -8.08 -19.80
N VAL A 206 21.05 -9.21 -19.20
CA VAL A 206 22.01 -10.27 -18.87
C VAL A 206 22.56 -10.96 -20.11
N VAL A 207 21.73 -11.21 -21.14
CA VAL A 207 22.18 -11.80 -22.42
C VAL A 207 23.17 -10.87 -23.12
N MET A 208 22.87 -9.57 -23.23
CA MET A 208 23.79 -8.61 -23.85
C MET A 208 25.12 -8.52 -23.09
N ARG A 209 25.08 -8.51 -21.75
CA ARG A 209 26.29 -8.46 -20.93
C ARG A 209 27.09 -9.76 -21.01
N MET A 210 26.44 -10.92 -21.06
CA MET A 210 27.08 -12.22 -21.24
C MET A 210 27.88 -12.26 -22.56
N TYR A 211 27.29 -11.85 -23.68
CA TYR A 211 28.04 -11.70 -24.94
C TYR A 211 29.16 -10.66 -24.85
N ARG A 212 28.99 -9.61 -24.04
CA ARG A 212 30.05 -8.63 -23.85
C ARG A 212 31.20 -9.14 -22.98
N THR A 213 31.01 -10.00 -21.98
CA THR A 213 32.07 -10.27 -20.99
C THR A 213 32.52 -11.71 -20.87
N ASP A 214 31.67 -12.69 -21.21
CA ASP A 214 31.98 -14.10 -20.99
C ASP A 214 32.58 -14.76 -22.24
N PRO A 215 33.77 -15.41 -22.12
CA PRO A 215 34.44 -16.02 -23.26
C PRO A 215 33.62 -17.11 -23.96
N ILE A 216 32.93 -17.97 -23.20
CA ILE A 216 32.16 -19.10 -23.76
C ILE A 216 30.97 -18.56 -24.55
N SER A 217 30.27 -17.58 -23.98
CA SER A 217 29.10 -16.94 -24.60
C SER A 217 29.47 -16.21 -25.89
N ARG A 218 30.67 -15.62 -26.00
CA ARG A 218 31.17 -14.98 -27.23
C ARG A 218 31.44 -15.95 -28.38
N GLU A 219 31.71 -17.21 -28.08
CA GLU A 219 32.09 -18.22 -29.08
C GLU A 219 30.91 -19.05 -29.62
N GLY A 220 29.74 -18.92 -29.00
CA GLY A 220 28.54 -19.67 -29.35
C GLY A 220 27.26 -18.84 -29.26
N VAL A 221 26.11 -19.52 -29.26
CA VAL A 221 24.78 -18.89 -29.18
C VAL A 221 24.11 -19.26 -27.86
N ILE A 222 23.79 -18.26 -27.04
CA ILE A 222 23.08 -18.45 -25.78
C ILE A 222 21.68 -19.01 -26.06
N GLN A 223 21.36 -20.18 -25.49
CA GLN A 223 20.06 -20.83 -25.64
C GLN A 223 19.12 -20.51 -24.48
N ARG A 224 19.68 -20.49 -23.27
CA ARG A 224 18.96 -20.20 -22.04
C ARG A 224 19.89 -19.58 -21.02
N VAL A 225 19.34 -18.75 -20.15
CA VAL A 225 20.05 -18.09 -19.06
C VAL A 225 19.39 -18.43 -17.74
N GLN A 226 20.19 -18.47 -16.69
CA GLN A 226 19.70 -18.54 -15.32
C GLN A 226 20.29 -17.41 -14.52
N VAL A 227 19.42 -16.67 -13.85
CA VAL A 227 19.80 -15.54 -13.01
C VAL A 227 19.57 -15.92 -11.54
N ARG A 228 20.41 -15.40 -10.66
CA ARG A 228 20.19 -15.43 -9.22
C ARG A 228 20.57 -14.10 -8.59
N SER A 229 19.96 -13.78 -7.46
CA SER A 229 20.56 -12.81 -6.55
C SER A 229 21.29 -13.53 -5.41
N SER A 230 22.40 -12.94 -4.99
CA SER A 230 23.14 -13.27 -3.77
C SER A 230 23.05 -12.06 -2.85
N THR A 231 22.24 -12.17 -1.80
CA THR A 231 22.00 -11.09 -0.85
C THR A 231 22.80 -11.32 0.43
N THR A 232 23.64 -10.36 0.80
CA THR A 232 24.39 -10.35 2.07
C THR A 232 24.04 -9.10 2.86
N ASN A 233 24.11 -9.16 4.19
CA ASN A 233 23.91 -7.94 4.99
C ASN A 233 25.14 -7.04 4.91
N VAL A 234 24.92 -5.74 4.90
CA VAL A 234 25.97 -4.74 5.05
C VAL A 234 26.57 -4.91 6.44
N GLN A 235 27.89 -5.16 6.49
CA GLN A 235 28.55 -5.45 7.75
C GLN A 235 28.66 -4.18 8.59
N PRO A 236 28.39 -4.27 9.91
CA PRO A 236 28.48 -3.11 10.77
C PRO A 236 29.94 -2.64 10.87
N PRO A 237 30.18 -1.34 11.10
CA PRO A 237 31.52 -0.82 11.29
C PRO A 237 32.24 -1.47 12.48
N LYS A 238 33.58 -1.47 12.46
CA LYS A 238 34.42 -2.10 13.49
C LYS A 238 34.15 -1.62 14.94
N TRP A 239 33.59 -0.43 15.10
CA TRP A 239 33.24 0.15 16.40
C TRP A 239 31.87 -0.30 16.94
N SER A 240 31.04 -0.94 16.11
CA SER A 240 29.73 -1.48 16.52
C SER A 240 29.89 -2.85 17.17
N ARG A 241 29.02 -3.14 18.15
CA ARG A 241 28.91 -4.46 18.80
C ARG A 241 27.86 -5.36 18.16
N GLU A 242 27.16 -4.85 17.15
CA GLU A 242 26.11 -5.57 16.43
C GLU A 242 26.70 -6.79 15.71
N LYS A 243 26.03 -7.94 15.81
CA LYS A 243 26.42 -9.17 15.14
C LYS A 243 25.38 -9.51 14.09
N ILE A 244 25.73 -9.29 12.84
CA ILE A 244 24.88 -9.60 11.70
C ILE A 244 25.51 -10.76 10.92
N SER A 245 24.70 -11.68 10.41
CA SER A 245 25.18 -12.79 9.58
C SER A 245 25.77 -12.26 8.27
N ASP A 246 26.93 -12.77 7.89
CA ASP A 246 27.61 -12.57 6.60
C ASP A 246 27.19 -13.59 5.54
N LYS A 247 26.49 -14.66 5.95
CA LYS A 247 26.04 -15.72 5.04
C LYS A 247 25.11 -15.18 3.95
N PRO A 248 25.40 -15.45 2.67
CA PRO A 248 24.54 -15.03 1.58
C PRO A 248 23.24 -15.83 1.54
N PHE A 249 22.13 -15.14 1.29
CA PHE A 249 20.87 -15.73 0.89
C PHE A 249 20.74 -15.68 -0.64
N TYR A 250 20.35 -16.80 -1.25
CA TYR A 250 20.21 -16.88 -2.71
C TYR A 250 18.74 -16.97 -3.12
N ARG A 251 18.32 -16.08 -4.03
CA ARG A 251 17.08 -16.24 -4.80
C ARG A 251 17.45 -16.70 -6.21
N LEU A 252 17.27 -17.99 -6.47
CA LEU A 252 17.55 -18.61 -7.77
C LEU A 252 16.30 -18.57 -8.65
N LEU A 253 16.42 -18.01 -9.84
CA LEU A 253 15.33 -17.96 -10.81
C LEU A 253 15.32 -19.23 -11.67
N PRO A 254 14.16 -19.59 -12.28
CA PRO A 254 14.12 -20.66 -13.27
C PRO A 254 15.02 -20.33 -14.47
N TRP A 255 15.32 -21.35 -15.27
CA TRP A 255 15.96 -21.13 -16.56
C TRP A 255 15.00 -20.41 -17.51
N TRP A 256 15.47 -19.33 -18.12
CA TRP A 256 14.74 -18.61 -19.14
C TRP A 256 15.31 -18.92 -20.51
N THR A 257 14.45 -19.38 -21.43
CA THR A 257 14.80 -19.56 -22.84
C THR A 257 15.04 -18.20 -23.47
N VAL A 258 16.11 -18.09 -24.26
CA VAL A 258 16.45 -16.89 -25.02
C VAL A 258 15.90 -17.05 -26.42
N THR A 259 15.14 -16.05 -26.89
CA THR A 259 14.59 -16.05 -28.25
C THR A 259 15.70 -15.80 -29.27
N PRO A 260 15.55 -16.24 -30.53
CA PRO A 260 16.55 -16.01 -31.57
C PRO A 260 16.91 -14.52 -31.75
N ASP A 261 15.93 -13.62 -31.67
CA ASP A 261 16.15 -12.17 -31.80
C ASP A 261 17.06 -11.62 -30.70
N GLU A 262 16.88 -12.07 -29.46
CA GLU A 262 17.72 -11.67 -28.34
C GLU A 262 19.09 -12.33 -28.39
N ALA A 263 19.16 -13.59 -28.84
CA ALA A 263 20.41 -14.31 -29.02
C ALA A 263 21.30 -13.66 -30.10
N ALA A 264 20.72 -12.95 -31.06
CA ALA A 264 21.41 -12.17 -32.08
C ALA A 264 21.76 -10.73 -31.62
N GLY A 265 21.42 -10.34 -30.39
CA GLY A 265 21.64 -8.98 -29.87
C GLY A 265 20.62 -7.94 -30.35
N GLY A 266 19.52 -8.36 -30.98
CA GLY A 266 18.56 -7.47 -31.64
C GLY A 266 17.61 -6.76 -30.68
N VAL A 267 17.64 -5.42 -30.65
CA VAL A 267 16.57 -4.55 -30.11
C VAL A 267 15.59 -4.28 -31.24
N ARG A 268 14.41 -4.89 -31.16
CA ARG A 268 13.20 -4.34 -31.78
C ARG A 268 12.32 -3.80 -30.67
#